data_AF-A0A1F7LI94-F1
#
_entry.id   AF-A0A1F7LI94-F1
#
_cell.length_a   1.000
_cell.length_b   1.000
_cell.length_c   1.000
_cell.angle_alpha   90.00
_cell.angle_beta   90.00
_cell.angle_gamma   90.00
#
_symmetry.space_group_name_H-M   'P 1'
#
loop_
_entity.id
_entity.type
_entity.pdbx_description
1 polymer ?
#
loop_
_entity_poly.entity_id
_entity_poly.type
_entity_poly.pdbx_seq_one_letter_code
_entity_poly.pdbx_strand_id
1 'polypeptide(L)'
;MELTRRDFVKGAGTGAVVVAATGVETPAEAYSPRLKTTGTARVNSICYYCAVGCGIVASVADGKVTAIEGDREHPINRGALCSKAQAYLQVLDHPQRLTKVLYRAPGAADWQEKSLDWAMTEIAQRIKTTRDATFRETEEGVTVNRTEGLAALGSAVIANEECYLLTKLMRGLGVVWLEHQARI
;
A
#
# COMPACT_ATOMS: atom_id res chain seq x y z
N MET A 1 18.87 16.46 -53.94
CA MET A 1 18.89 15.11 -54.54
C MET A 1 18.18 14.21 -53.55
N GLU A 2 16.97 13.74 -53.88
CA GLU A 2 16.17 12.92 -52.95
C GLU A 2 16.72 11.49 -52.90
N LEU A 3 17.08 11.05 -51.71
CA LEU A 3 17.62 9.71 -51.47
C LEU A 3 16.47 8.70 -51.60
N THR A 4 16.52 7.84 -52.61
CA THR A 4 15.48 6.82 -52.78
C THR A 4 15.74 5.64 -51.83
N ARG A 5 14.66 4.91 -51.47
CA ARG A 5 14.78 3.68 -50.64
C ARG A 5 15.75 2.66 -51.23
N ARG A 6 15.88 2.61 -52.56
CA ARG A 6 16.80 1.71 -53.26
C ARG A 6 18.25 2.15 -53.13
N ASP A 7 18.51 3.46 -53.16
CA ASP A 7 19.85 4.00 -52.96
C ASP A 7 20.31 3.83 -51.51
N PHE A 8 19.39 3.95 -50.54
CA PHE A 8 19.65 3.63 -49.14
C PHE A 8 20.06 2.17 -48.94
N VAL A 9 19.32 1.21 -49.53
CA VAL A 9 19.65 -0.23 -49.40
C VAL A 9 20.99 -0.58 -50.05
N LYS A 10 21.30 0.02 -51.21
CA LYS A 10 22.62 -0.15 -51.87
C LYS A 10 23.77 0.44 -51.05
N GLY A 11 23.55 1.62 -50.45
CA GLY A 11 24.51 2.25 -49.56
C GLY A 11 24.74 1.45 -48.27
N ALA A 12 23.67 0.96 -47.65
CA ALA A 12 23.73 0.15 -46.44
C ALA A 12 24.45 -1.19 -46.67
N GLY A 13 24.18 -1.85 -47.80
CA GLY A 13 24.87 -3.10 -48.19
C GLY A 13 26.37 -2.89 -48.39
N THR A 14 26.76 -1.80 -49.06
CA THR A 14 28.18 -1.46 -49.26
C THR A 14 28.87 -1.10 -47.94
N GLY A 15 28.20 -0.34 -47.07
CA GLY A 15 28.73 0.06 -45.76
C GLY A 15 28.99 -1.13 -44.84
N ALA A 16 28.09 -2.12 -44.80
CA ALA A 16 28.25 -3.31 -43.97
C ALA A 16 29.44 -4.18 -44.40
N VAL A 17 29.69 -4.30 -45.71
CA VAL A 17 30.84 -5.05 -46.26
C VAL A 17 32.16 -4.35 -45.93
N VAL A 18 32.21 -3.01 -46.00
CA VAL A 18 33.42 -2.24 -45.64
C VAL A 18 33.74 -2.40 -44.15
N VAL A 19 32.75 -2.30 -43.26
CA VAL A 19 32.95 -2.49 -41.81
C VAL A 19 33.47 -3.90 -41.51
N ALA A 20 32.88 -4.93 -42.12
CA ALA A 20 33.34 -6.31 -41.97
C ALA A 20 34.76 -6.53 -42.51
N ALA A 21 35.12 -5.89 -43.64
CA ALA A 21 36.45 -6.01 -44.25
C ALA A 21 37.54 -5.23 -43.50
N THR A 22 37.18 -4.16 -42.78
CA THR A 22 38.14 -3.36 -41.99
C THR A 22 38.49 -3.95 -40.63
N GLY A 23 37.85 -5.06 -40.22
CA GLY A 23 38.14 -5.68 -38.92
C GLY A 23 37.87 -4.76 -37.74
N VAL A 24 36.99 -3.76 -37.91
CA VAL A 24 36.55 -2.89 -36.82
C VAL A 24 35.65 -3.75 -35.92
N GLU A 25 36.30 -4.41 -34.96
CA GLU A 25 35.63 -4.99 -33.81
C GLU A 25 35.13 -3.83 -32.96
N THR A 26 33.90 -3.37 -33.22
CA THR A 26 33.19 -2.62 -32.19
C THR A 26 33.00 -3.58 -31.02
N PRO A 27 33.56 -3.34 -29.82
CA PRO A 27 33.23 -4.18 -28.68
C PRO A 27 31.73 -4.07 -28.49
N ALA A 28 31.02 -5.16 -28.81
CA ALA A 28 29.65 -5.33 -28.41
C ALA A 28 29.70 -5.57 -26.90
N GLU A 29 29.88 -4.51 -26.12
CA GLU A 29 29.64 -4.57 -24.69
C GLU A 29 28.19 -5.02 -24.52
N ALA A 30 28.03 -6.24 -24.02
CA ALA A 30 26.73 -6.74 -23.63
C ALA A 30 26.24 -5.84 -22.49
N TYR A 31 25.44 -4.83 -22.83
CA TYR A 31 24.79 -3.99 -21.84
C TYR A 31 23.80 -4.84 -21.05
N SER A 32 24.21 -5.25 -19.86
CA SER A 32 23.33 -5.86 -18.87
C SER A 32 22.86 -4.76 -17.92
N PRO A 33 21.59 -4.31 -18.01
CA PRO A 33 21.08 -3.34 -17.07
C PRO A 33 21.19 -3.91 -15.66
N ARG A 34 21.71 -3.11 -14.72
CA ARG A 34 21.75 -3.51 -13.31
C ARG A 34 20.34 -3.84 -12.84
N LEU A 35 20.18 -5.01 -12.21
CA LEU A 35 18.89 -5.39 -11.64
C LEU A 35 18.45 -4.34 -10.62
N LYS A 36 17.16 -4.00 -10.65
CA LYS A 36 16.51 -3.05 -9.71
C LYS A 36 16.65 -3.45 -8.23
N THR A 37 17.04 -4.69 -7.96
CA THR A 37 17.24 -5.26 -6.62
C THR A 37 18.70 -5.20 -6.15
N THR A 38 19.66 -4.85 -7.01
CA THR A 38 21.08 -4.77 -6.66
C THR A 38 21.34 -3.67 -5.63
N GLY A 39 22.00 -4.01 -4.53
CA GLY A 39 22.30 -3.05 -3.45
C GLY A 39 21.11 -2.67 -2.57
N THR A 40 19.98 -3.38 -2.69
CA THR A 40 18.78 -3.15 -1.86
C THR A 40 18.77 -4.07 -0.64
N ALA A 41 18.22 -3.58 0.48
CA ALA A 41 17.91 -4.43 1.62
C ALA A 41 16.68 -5.30 1.30
N ARG A 42 16.70 -6.57 1.71
CA ARG A 42 15.57 -7.49 1.54
C ARG A 42 14.78 -7.58 2.85
N VAL A 43 13.48 -7.34 2.78
CA VAL A 43 12.56 -7.40 3.93
C VAL A 43 11.43 -8.36 3.61
N ASN A 44 11.26 -9.41 4.41
CA ASN A 44 10.16 -10.35 4.27
C ASN A 44 8.88 -9.77 4.86
N SER A 45 7.74 -10.02 4.22
CA SER A 45 6.42 -9.61 4.68
C SER A 45 5.34 -10.55 4.14
N ILE A 46 4.08 -10.28 4.46
CA ILE A 46 2.91 -11.07 4.05
C ILE A 46 1.98 -10.20 3.19
N CYS A 47 1.40 -10.82 2.17
CA CYS A 47 0.39 -10.19 1.33
C CYS A 47 -0.89 -9.86 2.13
N TYR A 48 -1.32 -8.59 2.14
CA TYR A 48 -2.49 -8.08 2.86
C TYR A 48 -3.83 -8.17 2.10
N TYR A 49 -3.86 -8.67 0.85
CA TYR A 49 -5.11 -8.63 0.06
C TYR A 49 -6.16 -9.66 0.48
N CYS A 50 -5.81 -10.95 0.45
CA CYS A 50 -6.75 -12.04 0.69
C CYS A 50 -6.15 -13.05 1.67
N ALA A 51 -6.99 -13.92 2.23
CA ALA A 51 -6.61 -14.85 3.30
C ALA A 51 -5.67 -16.01 2.89
N VAL A 52 -5.17 -16.06 1.64
CA VAL A 52 -4.15 -17.05 1.22
C VAL A 52 -2.84 -16.87 2.01
N GLY A 53 -2.50 -15.63 2.39
CA GLY A 53 -1.29 -15.36 3.18
C GLY A 53 0.02 -15.60 2.42
N CYS A 54 0.11 -15.18 1.15
CA CYS A 54 1.33 -15.32 0.37
C CYS A 54 2.50 -14.56 1.01
N GLY A 55 3.66 -15.22 1.14
CA GLY A 55 4.92 -14.57 1.52
C GLY A 55 5.46 -13.70 0.39
N ILE A 56 5.93 -12.51 0.74
CA ILE A 56 6.56 -11.55 -0.17
C ILE A 56 7.93 -11.12 0.35
N VAL A 57 8.79 -10.69 -0.57
CA VAL A 57 10.04 -10.02 -0.25
C VAL A 57 10.04 -8.64 -0.90
N ALA A 58 10.22 -7.61 -0.08
CA ALA A 58 10.39 -6.24 -0.50
C ALA A 58 11.89 -5.90 -0.60
N SER A 59 12.30 -5.35 -1.74
CA SER A 59 13.59 -4.69 -1.91
C SER A 59 13.46 -3.23 -1.49
N VAL A 60 14.33 -2.78 -0.59
CA VAL A 60 14.29 -1.44 0.00
C VAL A 60 15.62 -0.72 -0.26
N ALA A 61 15.55 0.48 -0.80
CA ALA A 61 16.68 1.41 -0.94
C ALA A 61 16.24 2.80 -0.49
N ASP A 62 17.10 3.49 0.26
CA ASP A 62 16.84 4.85 0.77
C ASP A 62 15.49 5.00 1.49
N GLY A 63 15.10 3.97 2.24
CA GLY A 63 13.83 3.91 2.98
C GLY A 63 12.59 3.71 2.11
N LYS A 64 12.73 3.48 0.80
CA LYS A 64 11.63 3.24 -0.14
C LYS A 64 11.65 1.82 -0.68
N VAL A 65 10.47 1.25 -0.86
CA VAL A 65 10.31 -0.05 -1.52
C VAL A 65 10.46 0.14 -3.03
N THR A 66 11.44 -0.52 -3.64
CA THR A 66 11.77 -0.40 -5.07
C THR A 66 11.35 -1.61 -5.89
N ALA A 67 11.21 -2.77 -5.25
CA ALA A 67 10.68 -3.98 -5.87
C ALA A 67 9.95 -4.84 -4.85
N ILE A 68 8.96 -5.59 -5.31
CA ILE A 68 8.26 -6.62 -4.54
C ILE A 68 8.24 -7.88 -5.38
N GLU A 69 8.64 -9.00 -4.79
CA GLU A 69 8.59 -10.33 -5.36
C GLU A 69 8.00 -11.33 -4.37
N GLY A 70 7.62 -12.52 -4.85
CA GLY A 70 7.16 -13.58 -3.98
C GLY A 70 8.33 -14.22 -3.24
N ASP A 71 8.10 -14.58 -1.98
CA ASP A 71 9.08 -15.33 -1.20
C ASP A 71 9.14 -16.80 -1.67
N ARG A 72 10.31 -17.22 -2.18
CA ARG A 72 10.54 -18.57 -2.71
C ARG A 72 10.52 -19.64 -1.62
N GLU A 73 10.90 -19.26 -0.40
CA GLU A 73 10.95 -20.18 0.74
C GLU A 73 9.58 -20.32 1.42
N HIS A 74 8.62 -19.45 1.10
CA HIS A 74 7.30 -19.49 1.72
C HIS A 74 6.50 -20.71 1.27
N PRO A 75 5.99 -21.55 2.20
CA PRO A 75 5.47 -22.88 1.87
C PRO A 75 4.20 -22.86 1.02
N ILE A 76 3.41 -21.78 1.14
CA ILE A 76 2.12 -21.65 0.45
C ILE A 76 2.30 -21.28 -1.02
N ASN A 77 3.05 -20.21 -1.31
CA ASN A 77 3.12 -19.64 -2.65
C ASN A 77 4.43 -19.95 -3.38
N ARG A 78 5.51 -20.37 -2.70
CA ARG A 78 6.79 -20.77 -3.32
C ARG A 78 7.29 -19.77 -4.37
N GLY A 79 7.18 -18.48 -4.09
CA GLY A 79 7.57 -17.39 -4.98
C GLY A 79 6.49 -16.88 -5.94
N ALA A 80 5.34 -17.57 -6.07
CA ALA A 80 4.24 -17.13 -6.92
C ALA A 80 3.48 -15.94 -6.31
N LEU A 81 3.00 -15.02 -7.16
CA LEU A 81 2.13 -13.92 -6.80
C LEU A 81 1.05 -13.71 -7.86
N CYS A 82 -0.19 -13.43 -7.45
CA CYS A 82 -1.25 -13.01 -8.37
C CYS A 82 -1.10 -11.53 -8.77
N SER A 83 -1.91 -11.08 -9.74
CA SER A 83 -1.89 -9.70 -10.26
C SER A 83 -2.02 -8.64 -9.17
N LYS A 84 -2.85 -8.89 -8.14
CA LYS A 84 -3.02 -7.97 -7.00
C LYS A 84 -1.69 -7.73 -6.29
N ALA A 85 -1.04 -8.80 -5.83
CA ALA A 85 0.21 -8.71 -5.07
C ALA A 85 1.37 -8.16 -5.91
N GLN A 86 1.41 -8.47 -7.21
CA GLN A 86 2.40 -7.89 -8.13
C GLN A 86 2.24 -6.37 -8.30
N ALA A 87 1.02 -5.85 -8.11
CA ALA A 87 0.72 -4.43 -8.22
C ALA A 87 1.00 -3.62 -6.95
N TYR A 88 1.59 -4.19 -5.89
CA TYR A 88 1.78 -3.47 -4.62
C TYR A 88 2.53 -2.16 -4.72
N LEU A 89 3.58 -2.09 -5.55
CA LEU A 89 4.31 -0.84 -5.76
C LEU A 89 3.40 0.29 -6.25
N GLN A 90 2.40 -0.02 -7.08
CA GLN A 90 1.46 0.98 -7.59
C GLN A 90 0.57 1.54 -6.49
N VAL A 91 0.29 0.75 -5.43
CA VAL A 91 -0.50 1.20 -4.28
C VAL A 91 0.37 1.99 -3.29
N LEU A 92 1.60 1.52 -3.05
CA LEU A 92 2.52 2.17 -2.11
C LEU A 92 2.96 3.55 -2.59
N ASP A 93 3.22 3.70 -3.90
CA ASP A 93 3.69 4.93 -4.53
C ASP A 93 2.58 5.64 -5.34
N HIS A 94 1.31 5.42 -4.97
CA HIS A 94 0.20 6.04 -5.70
C HIS A 94 0.09 7.54 -5.37
N PRO A 95 -0.06 8.44 -6.36
CA PRO A 95 -0.18 9.88 -6.12
C PRO A 95 -1.45 10.27 -5.32
N GLN A 96 -2.48 9.41 -5.33
CA GLN A 96 -3.71 9.64 -4.55
C GLN A 96 -3.65 9.09 -3.12
N ARG A 97 -2.50 8.57 -2.66
CA ARG A 97 -2.37 8.05 -1.30
C ARG A 97 -2.57 9.19 -0.29
N LEU A 98 -3.40 8.96 0.72
CA LEU A 98 -3.63 9.92 1.80
C LEU A 98 -2.35 10.07 2.63
N THR A 99 -1.79 11.28 2.65
CA THR A 99 -0.55 11.63 3.38
C THR A 99 -0.75 12.77 4.39
N LYS A 100 -1.94 13.38 4.40
CA LYS A 100 -2.31 14.51 5.26
C LYS A 100 -3.64 14.21 5.95
N VAL A 101 -3.83 14.81 7.12
CA VAL A 101 -5.13 14.81 7.77
C VAL A 101 -6.02 15.80 7.03
N LEU A 102 -7.22 15.35 6.68
CA LEU A 102 -8.25 16.15 6.03
C LEU A 102 -9.46 16.27 6.95
N TYR A 103 -9.92 17.50 7.16
CA TYR A 103 -11.11 17.83 7.94
C TYR A 103 -12.17 18.46 7.05
N ARG A 104 -13.43 18.04 7.23
CA ARG A 104 -14.58 18.64 6.57
C ARG A 104 -15.55 19.15 7.62
N ALA A 105 -15.77 20.47 7.63
CA ALA A 105 -16.71 21.09 8.55
C ALA A 105 -18.17 20.71 8.21
N PRO A 106 -19.09 20.75 9.18
CA PRO A 106 -20.51 20.52 8.92
C PRO A 106 -21.02 21.42 7.78
N GLY A 107 -21.64 20.80 6.78
CA GLY A 107 -22.18 21.49 5.60
C GLY A 107 -21.14 22.00 4.58
N ALA A 108 -19.83 21.83 4.81
CA ALA A 108 -18.82 22.28 3.86
C ALA A 108 -18.76 21.38 2.61
N ALA A 109 -18.46 21.99 1.45
CA ALA A 109 -18.20 21.24 0.21
C ALA A 109 -16.78 20.68 0.18
N ASP A 110 -15.81 21.44 0.70
CA ASP A 110 -14.37 21.17 0.54
C ASP A 110 -13.70 20.63 1.81
N TRP A 111 -12.56 19.95 1.60
CA TRP A 111 -11.67 19.47 2.66
C TRP A 111 -10.64 20.53 3.04
N GLN A 112 -10.26 20.55 4.32
CA GLN A 112 -9.21 21.38 4.87
C GLN A 112 -8.10 20.52 5.44
N GLU A 113 -6.84 20.81 5.12
CA GLU A 113 -5.72 20.16 5.78
C GLU A 113 -5.59 20.63 7.24
N LYS A 114 -5.31 19.68 8.14
CA LYS A 114 -5.08 19.94 9.57
C LYS A 114 -3.85 19.18 10.07
N SER A 115 -3.34 19.57 11.23
CA SER A 115 -2.29 18.80 11.90
C SER A 115 -2.87 17.53 12.55
N LEU A 116 -2.00 16.53 12.75
CA LEU A 116 -2.37 15.31 13.46
C LEU A 116 -2.81 15.62 14.90
N ASP A 117 -2.08 16.47 15.62
CA ASP A 117 -2.40 16.84 17.01
C ASP A 117 -3.76 17.49 17.17
N TRP A 118 -4.12 18.38 16.23
CA TRP A 118 -5.45 18.98 16.18
C TRP A 118 -6.52 17.91 15.98
N ALA A 119 -6.29 16.97 15.06
CA ALA A 119 -7.23 15.89 14.75
C ALA A 119 -7.45 14.97 15.95
N MET A 120 -6.36 14.56 16.61
CA MET A 120 -6.42 13.69 17.79
C MET A 120 -7.19 14.37 18.93
N THR A 121 -6.95 15.66 19.15
CA THR A 121 -7.65 16.43 20.19
C THR A 121 -9.15 16.55 19.88
N GLU A 122 -9.49 16.95 18.65
CA GLU A 122 -10.89 17.13 18.23
C GLU A 122 -11.69 15.82 18.24
N ILE A 123 -11.09 14.73 17.75
CA ILE A 123 -11.73 13.41 17.74
C ILE A 123 -11.95 12.92 19.18
N ALA A 124 -10.94 13.04 20.06
CA ALA A 124 -11.07 12.66 21.46
C ALA A 124 -12.16 13.46 22.17
N GLN A 125 -12.22 14.78 21.95
CA GLN A 125 -13.25 15.63 22.55
C GLN A 125 -14.66 15.24 22.07
N ARG A 126 -14.84 14.94 20.78
CA ARG A 126 -16.13 14.51 20.22
C ARG A 126 -16.56 13.14 20.76
N ILE A 127 -15.63 12.20 20.87
CA ILE A 127 -15.87 10.90 21.50
C ILE A 127 -16.30 11.09 22.95
N LYS A 128 -15.57 11.91 23.72
CA LYS A 128 -15.89 12.19 25.12
C LYS A 128 -17.29 12.80 25.26
N THR A 129 -17.56 13.90 24.55
CA THR A 129 -18.88 14.57 24.58
C THR A 129 -20.01 13.61 24.25
N THR A 130 -19.84 12.79 23.20
CA THR A 130 -20.87 11.83 22.78
C THR A 130 -21.07 10.73 23.81
N ARG A 131 -19.97 10.15 24.32
CA ARG A 131 -20.02 9.12 25.34
C ARG A 131 -20.71 9.64 26.59
N ASP A 132 -20.28 10.78 27.13
CA ASP A 132 -20.85 11.35 28.36
C ASP A 132 -22.36 11.62 28.20
N ALA A 133 -22.81 12.05 27.02
CA ALA A 133 -24.22 12.30 26.75
C ALA A 133 -25.07 11.03 26.56
N THR A 134 -24.46 9.87 26.28
CA THR A 134 -25.17 8.64 25.85
C THR A 134 -24.79 7.39 26.64
N PHE A 135 -23.94 7.53 27.66
CA PHE A 135 -23.51 6.40 28.49
C PHE A 135 -24.64 5.99 29.44
N ARG A 136 -24.92 4.69 29.47
CA ARG A 136 -25.86 4.06 30.40
C ARG A 136 -25.08 3.16 31.34
N GLU A 137 -25.11 3.50 32.62
CA GLU A 137 -24.55 2.63 33.67
C GLU A 137 -25.49 1.45 33.93
N THR A 138 -26.79 1.70 33.98
CA THR A 138 -27.83 0.70 34.23
C THR A 138 -28.95 0.74 33.20
N GLU A 139 -29.59 -0.41 32.98
CA GLU A 139 -30.79 -0.58 32.16
C GLU A 139 -31.65 -1.65 32.83
N GLU A 140 -32.94 -1.35 33.06
CA GLU A 140 -33.87 -2.28 33.72
C GLU A 140 -33.36 -2.85 35.07
N GLY A 141 -32.58 -2.05 35.81
CA GLY A 141 -32.00 -2.46 37.10
C GLY A 141 -30.74 -3.33 37.00
N VAL A 142 -30.24 -3.60 35.79
CA VAL A 142 -28.99 -4.35 35.55
C VAL A 142 -27.87 -3.40 35.13
N THR A 143 -26.66 -3.60 35.64
CA THR A 143 -25.48 -2.85 35.18
C THR A 143 -25.10 -3.26 33.75
N VAL A 144 -25.05 -2.30 32.84
CA VAL A 144 -24.71 -2.50 31.42
C VAL A 144 -23.44 -1.77 30.98
N ASN A 145 -23.11 -0.63 31.60
CA ASN A 145 -21.91 0.18 31.33
C ASN A 145 -21.57 0.34 29.83
N ARG A 146 -22.56 0.80 29.04
CA ARG A 146 -22.42 0.92 27.58
C ARG A 146 -22.82 2.29 27.06
N THR A 147 -22.33 2.65 25.87
CA THR A 147 -22.80 3.78 25.08
C THR A 147 -23.38 3.28 23.76
N GLU A 148 -24.57 3.79 23.47
CA GLU A 148 -25.29 3.66 22.20
C GLU A 148 -25.23 5.00 21.43
N GLY A 149 -24.18 5.80 21.64
CA GLY A 149 -23.95 7.03 20.86
C GLY A 149 -22.89 6.86 19.77
N LEU A 150 -22.18 5.73 19.77
CA LEU A 150 -20.98 5.48 18.99
C LEU A 150 -21.03 4.09 18.36
N ALA A 151 -20.63 3.98 17.10
CA ALA A 151 -20.42 2.73 16.41
C ALA A 151 -19.03 2.70 15.78
N ALA A 152 -18.45 1.50 15.67
CA ALA A 152 -17.16 1.27 15.04
C ALA A 152 -17.27 0.15 14.00
N LEU A 153 -16.76 0.42 12.80
CA LEU A 153 -16.75 -0.51 11.68
C LEU A 153 -15.31 -0.79 11.23
N GLY A 154 -14.89 -2.04 11.34
CA GLY A 154 -13.66 -2.52 10.72
C GLY A 154 -12.38 -2.22 11.49
N SER A 155 -11.31 -2.99 11.25
CA SER A 155 -11.06 -3.65 9.96
C SER A 155 -10.43 -5.04 10.03
N ALA A 156 -10.72 -5.91 9.05
CA ALA A 156 -10.02 -7.17 8.79
C ALA A 156 -8.65 -7.00 8.10
N VAL A 157 -8.28 -5.78 7.70
CA VAL A 157 -7.04 -5.49 6.95
C VAL A 157 -5.87 -5.08 7.85
N ILE A 158 -6.15 -4.69 9.09
CA ILE A 158 -5.13 -4.26 10.06
C ILE A 158 -4.52 -5.48 10.74
N ALA A 159 -3.35 -5.30 11.37
CA ALA A 159 -2.67 -6.39 12.06
C ALA A 159 -3.50 -6.92 13.24
N ASN A 160 -3.23 -8.15 13.66
CA ASN A 160 -3.94 -8.77 14.79
C ASN A 160 -3.78 -7.98 16.08
N GLU A 161 -2.60 -7.41 16.30
CA GLU A 161 -2.29 -6.56 17.44
C GLU A 161 -3.12 -5.27 17.40
N GLU A 162 -3.29 -4.69 16.21
CA GLU A 162 -4.11 -3.50 15.99
C GLU A 162 -5.60 -3.81 16.18
N CYS A 163 -6.09 -4.95 15.67
CA CYS A 163 -7.43 -5.46 15.93
C CYS A 163 -7.69 -5.63 17.44
N TYR A 164 -6.72 -6.18 18.17
CA TYR A 164 -6.80 -6.36 19.61
C TYR A 164 -6.86 -5.01 20.34
N LEU A 165 -6.01 -4.06 19.98
CA LEU A 165 -6.01 -2.71 20.56
C LEU A 165 -7.31 -1.96 20.25
N LEU A 166 -7.80 -2.01 19.01
CA LEU A 166 -9.05 -1.38 18.60
C LEU A 166 -10.23 -1.95 19.40
N THR A 167 -10.31 -3.27 19.52
CA THR A 167 -11.37 -3.94 20.28
C THR A 167 -11.36 -3.50 21.75
N LYS A 168 -10.18 -3.46 22.38
CA LYS A 168 -10.04 -3.01 23.77
C LYS A 168 -10.40 -1.54 23.94
N LEU A 169 -9.97 -0.68 23.01
CA LEU A 169 -10.31 0.74 23.04
C LEU A 169 -11.83 0.94 22.96
N MET A 170 -12.48 0.33 21.97
CA MET A 170 -13.93 0.49 21.76
C MET A 170 -14.74 -0.08 22.92
N ARG A 171 -14.41 -1.28 23.40
CA ARG A 171 -15.08 -1.86 24.56
C ARG A 171 -14.78 -1.10 25.85
N GLY A 172 -13.57 -0.57 26.02
CA GLY A 172 -13.22 0.29 27.16
C GLY A 172 -13.99 1.60 27.18
N LEU A 173 -14.39 2.11 26.01
CA LEU A 173 -15.29 3.26 25.88
C LEU A 173 -16.77 2.89 26.13
N GLY A 174 -17.11 1.61 26.22
CA GLY A 174 -18.48 1.10 26.37
C GLY A 174 -19.22 0.92 25.03
N VAL A 175 -18.53 0.96 23.89
CA VAL A 175 -19.15 0.80 22.57
C VAL A 175 -19.62 -0.64 22.38
N VAL A 176 -20.89 -0.80 22.01
CA VAL A 176 -21.49 -2.12 21.72
C VAL A 176 -21.73 -2.39 20.25
N TRP A 177 -21.85 -1.35 19.42
CA TRP A 177 -21.95 -1.48 17.97
C TRP A 177 -20.57 -1.55 17.34
N LEU A 178 -19.93 -2.70 17.52
CA LEU A 178 -18.58 -3.00 17.03
C LEU A 178 -18.65 -4.13 16.01
N GLU A 179 -18.53 -3.78 14.73
CA GLU A 179 -18.71 -4.70 13.61
C GLU A 179 -17.55 -4.59 12.62
N HIS A 180 -17.40 -5.54 11.71
CA HIS A 180 -16.37 -5.51 10.66
C HIS A 180 -16.75 -6.41 9.47
N GLN A 181 -15.82 -6.57 8.53
CA GLN A 181 -16.04 -7.35 7.30
C GLN A 181 -16.54 -8.78 7.52
N ALA A 182 -16.24 -9.46 8.64
CA ALA A 182 -16.73 -10.84 8.83
C ALA A 182 -18.21 -10.95 9.23
N ARG A 183 -18.93 -9.83 9.37
CA ARG A 183 -20.38 -9.85 9.59
C ARG A 183 -21.15 -10.33 8.36
N ILE A 184 -20.62 -10.08 7.17
CA ILE A 184 -21.22 -10.45 5.87
C ILE A 184 -20.66 -11.78 5.36
#